data_AF-A0A380GNX0-F1
#
_entry.id   AF-A0A380GNX0-F1
#
_cell.length_a   1.000
_cell.length_b   1.000
_cell.length_c   1.000
_cell.angle_alpha   90.00
_cell.angle_beta   90.00
_cell.angle_gamma   90.00
#
_symmetry.space_group_name_H-M   'P 1'
#
loop_
_entity.id
_entity.type
_entity.pdbx_description
1 polymer ?
#
loop_
_entity_poly.entity_id
_entity_poly.type
_entity_poly.pdbx_seq_one_letter_code
_entity_poly.pdbx_strand_id
1 'polypeptide(L)' 'MDQFNKFLYERDMDGYYLIVQQERDLSDYIEEKTKVKHESPQAFYFVKGQAIWNADHDHINVKSLADAEE' A
#
# COMPACT_ATOMS: atom_id res chain seq x y z
N MET A 1 -2.57 12.93 11.10
CA MET A 1 -2.11 12.25 9.88
C MET A 1 -2.58 10.82 9.95
N ASP A 2 -3.08 10.26 8.85
CA ASP A 2 -3.33 8.82 8.79
C ASP A 2 -2.01 8.04 8.97
N GLN A 3 -2.13 6.74 9.28
CA GLN A 3 -0.98 5.89 9.60
C GLN A 3 0.06 5.84 8.47
N PHE A 4 -0.42 5.86 7.22
CA PHE A 4 0.44 5.79 6.04
C PHE A 4 1.24 7.08 5.86
N ASN A 5 0.58 8.24 5.87
CA ASN A 5 1.24 9.55 5.78
C ASN A 5 2.20 9.80 6.95
N LYS A 6 1.85 9.33 8.16
CA LYS A 6 2.77 9.39 9.31
C LYS A 6 4.03 8.58 9.06
N PHE A 7 3.89 7.34 8.55
CA PHE A 7 5.02 6.48 8.23
C PHE A 7 5.95 7.12 7.18
N LEU A 8 5.39 7.63 6.08
CA LEU A 8 6.16 8.30 5.02
C LEU A 8 6.95 9.50 5.54
N TYR A 9 6.32 10.33 6.37
CA TYR A 9 6.97 11.47 7.01
C TYR A 9 8.12 11.05 7.94
N GLU A 10 7.91 10.01 8.77
CA GLU A 10 8.93 9.51 9.70
C GLU A 10 10.12 8.83 8.98
N ARG A 11 9.90 8.30 7.78
CA ARG A 11 10.93 7.65 6.95
C ARG A 11 11.59 8.55 5.92
N ASP A 12 11.13 9.79 5.78
CA ASP A 12 11.55 10.70 4.70
C ASP A 12 11.45 10.00 3.33
N MET A 13 10.30 9.37 3.06
CA MET A 13 10.06 8.53 1.90
C MET A 13 8.87 9.02 1.09
N ASP A 14 9.00 9.00 -0.24
CA ASP A 14 7.88 9.20 -1.15
C ASP A 14 6.95 7.98 -1.16
N GLY A 15 5.65 8.23 -1.02
CA GLY A 15 4.62 7.22 -1.18
C GLY A 15 3.61 7.61 -2.25
N TYR A 16 2.92 6.61 -2.78
CA TYR A 16 1.91 6.77 -3.80
C TYR A 16 0.56 6.26 -3.30
N TYR A 17 -0.52 6.92 -3.70
CA TYR A 17 -1.88 6.45 -3.50
C TYR A 17 -2.68 6.66 -4.78
N LEU A 18 -3.73 5.86 -4.95
CA LEU A 18 -4.75 6.06 -5.97
C LEU A 18 -6.13 6.11 -5.30
N ILE A 19 -7.05 6.87 -5.90
CA ILE A 19 -8.43 6.91 -5.42
C ILE A 19 -9.22 5.88 -6.23
N VAL A 20 -9.60 4.77 -5.60
CA VAL A 20 -10.24 3.62 -6.27
C VAL A 20 -11.46 4.02 -7.09
N GLN A 21 -12.28 4.97 -6.60
CA GLN A 21 -13.47 5.41 -7.33
C GLN A 21 -13.14 6.20 -8.61
N GLN A 22 -11.94 6.76 -8.72
CA GLN A 22 -11.49 7.55 -9.87
C GLN A 22 -10.65 6.70 -10.83
N GLU A 23 -9.86 5.76 -10.30
CA GLU A 23 -8.85 5.00 -11.05
C GLU A 23 -9.14 3.48 -10.98
N ARG A 24 -10.35 3.09 -11.38
CA ARG A 24 -10.81 1.69 -11.29
C ARG A 24 -9.93 0.73 -12.10
N ASP A 25 -9.59 1.11 -13.33
CA ASP A 25 -8.76 0.28 -14.22
C ASP A 25 -7.37 0.05 -13.63
N LEU A 26 -6.78 1.06 -12.97
CA LEU A 26 -5.50 0.92 -12.28
C LEU A 26 -5.60 0.01 -11.05
N SER A 27 -6.70 0.13 -10.29
CA SER A 27 -6.97 -0.75 -9.15
C SER A 27 -7.09 -2.21 -9.58
N ASP A 28 -7.85 -2.49 -10.65
CA ASP A 28 -8.01 -3.84 -11.19
C ASP A 28 -6.68 -4.38 -11.75
N TYR A 29 -5.86 -3.52 -12.40
CA TYR A 29 -4.51 -3.89 -12.84
C TYR A 29 -3.57 -4.30 -11.69
N ILE A 30 -3.64 -3.61 -10.54
CA ILE A 30 -2.83 -3.95 -9.36
C ILE A 30 -3.24 -5.31 -8.80
N GLU A 31 -4.55 -5.62 -8.73
CA GLU A 31 -5.03 -6.96 -8.35
C GLU A 31 -4.51 -8.04 -9.32
N GLU A 32 -4.60 -7.81 -10.63
CA GLU A 32 -4.09 -8.76 -11.61
C GLU A 32 -2.58 -8.97 -11.53
N LYS A 33 -1.82 -7.90 -11.28
CA LYS A 33 -0.36 -7.92 -11.24
C LYS A 33 0.19 -8.58 -9.97
N THR A 34 -0.46 -8.32 -8.84
CA THR A 34 -0.04 -8.82 -7.52
C THR A 34 -0.68 -10.16 -7.15
N LYS A 35 -1.79 -10.51 -7.80
CA LYS A 35 -2.67 -11.65 -7.43
C LYS A 35 -3.26 -11.52 -6.02
N VAL A 36 -3.25 -10.32 -5.46
CA VAL A 36 -3.91 -9.98 -4.20
C VAL A 36 -5.25 -9.36 -4.53
N LYS A 37 -6.32 -9.93 -3.99
CA LYS A 37 -7.68 -9.42 -4.18
C LYS A 37 -7.77 -7.97 -3.71
N HIS A 38 -8.47 -7.14 -4.46
CA HIS A 38 -8.70 -5.76 -4.09
C HIS A 38 -9.47 -5.63 -2.76
N GLU A 39 -8.93 -4.82 -1.86
CA GLU A 39 -9.56 -4.34 -0.64
C GLU A 39 -9.40 -2.82 -0.57
N SER A 40 -10.21 -2.12 0.24
CA SER A 40 -10.10 -0.67 0.40
C SER A 40 -10.48 -0.22 1.82
N PRO A 41 -9.55 0.36 2.59
CA PRO A 41 -8.18 0.72 2.22
C PRO A 41 -7.24 -0.48 2.14
N GLN A 42 -6.25 -0.43 1.24
CA GLN A 42 -5.22 -1.45 1.04
C GLN A 42 -3.88 -0.78 0.71
N ALA A 43 -2.79 -1.32 1.27
CA ALA A 43 -1.42 -0.85 1.06
C ALA A 43 -0.55 -2.00 0.52
N PHE A 44 0.42 -1.66 -0.32
CA PHE A 44 1.39 -2.59 -0.89
C PHE A 44 2.81 -2.06 -0.71
N TYR A 45 3.76 -2.96 -0.47
CA TYR A 45 5.18 -2.65 -0.52
C TYR A 45 5.83 -3.41 -1.67
N PHE A 46 6.44 -2.66 -2.59
CA PHE A 46 7.06 -3.19 -3.80
C PHE A 46 8.57 -3.10 -3.73
N VAL A 47 9.26 -4.22 -3.94
CA VAL A 47 10.71 -4.27 -4.08
C VAL A 47 11.05 -4.82 -5.46
N LYS A 48 11.82 -4.05 -6.24
CA LYS A 48 12.21 -4.40 -7.62
C LYS A 48 11.01 -4.79 -8.51
N GLY A 49 9.88 -4.10 -8.32
CA GLY A 49 8.65 -4.31 -9.10
C GLY A 49 7.79 -5.51 -8.67
N GLN A 50 8.11 -6.16 -7.55
CA GLN A 50 7.33 -7.26 -6.99
C GLN A 50 6.69 -6.83 -5.67
N ALA A 51 5.39 -7.11 -5.50
CA ALA A 51 4.71 -6.89 -4.22
C ALA A 51 5.18 -7.95 -3.23
N ILE A 52 6.01 -7.55 -2.26
CA ILE A 52 6.54 -8.47 -1.24
C ILE A 52 5.70 -8.47 0.03
N TRP A 53 4.87 -7.43 0.22
CA TRP A 53 3.97 -7.28 1.35
C TRP A 53 2.71 -6.51 0.96
N ASN A 54 1.61 -6.81 1.63
CA ASN A 54 0.36 -6.04 1.55
C ASN A 54 -0.40 -6.11 2.89
N ALA A 55 -1.24 -5.12 3.15
CA ALA A 55 -2.19 -5.11 4.26
C ALA A 55 -3.43 -4.28 3.92
N ASP A 56 -4.53 -4.51 4.63
CA ASP A 56 -5.80 -3.81 4.45
C ASP A 56 -6.39 -3.36 5.79
N HIS A 57 -7.29 -2.36 5.75
CA HIS A 57 -8.04 -1.86 6.90
C HIS A 57 -7.14 -1.58 8.13
N ASP A 58 -7.45 -2.19 9.28
CA ASP A 58 -6.76 -1.99 10.55
C ASP A 58 -5.32 -2.55 10.57
N HIS A 59 -4.98 -3.41 9.61
CA HIS A 59 -3.63 -3.94 9.45
C HIS A 59 -2.68 -2.93 8.80
N ILE A 60 -3.19 -1.79 8.31
CA ILE A 60 -2.36 -0.67 7.82
C ILE A 60 -2.06 0.26 8.99
N ASN A 61 -0.92 0.04 9.65
CA ASN A 61 -0.46 0.89 10.75
C ASN A 61 1.05 1.08 10.67
N VAL A 62 1.58 2.10 11.36
CA VAL A 62 3.02 2.44 11.30
C VAL A 62 3.91 1.24 11.62
N LYS A 63 3.49 0.37 12.55
CA LYS A 63 4.25 -0.82 12.91
C LYS A 63 4.33 -1.82 11.75
N SER A 64 3.19 -2.19 11.16
CA SER A 64 3.18 -3.16 10.06
C SER A 64 3.89 -2.65 8.81
N LEU A 65 3.83 -1.34 8.55
CA LEU A 65 4.58 -0.69 7.47
C LEU A 65 6.09 -0.72 7.72
N ALA A 66 6.53 -0.47 8.96
CA ALA A 66 7.94 -0.56 9.33
C ALA A 66 8.46 -2.00 9.26
N ASP A 67 7.69 -2.97 9.75
CA ASP A 67 8.05 -4.40 9.71
C ASP A 67 8.18 -4.91 8.26
N ALA A 68 7.52 -4.27 7.28
CA ALA A 68 7.60 -4.64 5.86
C ALA A 68 8.87 -4.12 5.15
N GLU A 69 9.55 -3.11 5.71
CA GLU A 69 10.78 -2.52 5.16
C GLU A 69 12.04 -3.33 5.53
N GLU A 70 11.99 -4.12 6.60
CA GLU A 70 13.09 -4.95 7.12
C GLU A 70 13.33 -6.24 6.30
#